data_AF-A0A812RAQ1-F1
#
_entry.id   AF-A0A812RAQ1-F1
#
_cell.length_a   1.000
_cell.length_b   1.000
_cell.length_c   1.000
_cell.angle_alpha   90.00
_cell.angle_beta   90.00
_cell.angle_gamma   90.00
#
_symmetry.space_group_name_H-M   'P 1'
#
loop_
_entity.id
_entity.type
_entity.pdbx_description
1 polymer ?
#
loop_
_entity_poly.entity_id
_entity_poly.type
_entity_poly.pdbx_seq_one_letter_code
_entity_poly.pdbx_strand_id
1 'polypeptide(L)'
;MGNVCCVAGAPLRSELRGRRLGNKRVHTDGQTFAPFGMVEQKTEPLKVSEFKPSSGSSKEKVDLREYMTAVEDQAAANSCCANAVAGAYEYINKREALKRGDSTDDISRLFIYYVGRKRDQQIFGEDPKIVPQDEGMTLGGAITALEMKGACLEKNWPYNLDRVNHKPDPSCFDQALRYKIASSQKVAVDLDAMRAALSAGNPIVFGLKLTSHFFRPLPGGFIPTPDPSDPQSSEHGLHAMLLVGYNDRQQVFIVRNSWGTSWADRGYAYVPYDYIANSAFNFLDQYVITGLTDTDFTPADDDGNDFSYDTVADSAQPELVDYEEEAPDAEPDDFDPEDEFDWDKETKRVFDKFDVNSSGTIELSELATCLSMNGVFMLPWQIEDIMKQYESDGKPGLSFEEFKLVCQKE
;
A
#
# COMPACT_ATOMS: atom_id res chain seq x y z
N MET A 1 42.08 -20.42 11.07
CA MET A 1 41.49 -21.65 11.64
C MET A 1 40.80 -21.28 12.93
N GLY A 2 39.47 -21.20 12.93
CA GLY A 2 38.64 -20.88 14.08
C GLY A 2 37.25 -21.44 13.80
N ASN A 3 36.86 -22.44 14.58
CA ASN A 3 35.76 -23.36 14.33
C ASN A 3 34.37 -22.69 14.37
N VAL A 4 33.56 -22.91 13.33
CA VAL A 4 32.10 -22.79 13.39
C VAL A 4 31.57 -24.15 13.83
N CYS A 5 31.01 -24.20 15.05
CA CYS A 5 30.43 -25.40 15.62
C CYS A 5 28.92 -25.22 15.64
N CYS A 6 28.19 -25.98 14.82
CA CYS A 6 26.84 -26.46 15.12
C CYS A 6 26.57 -27.70 14.26
N VAL A 7 26.21 -28.77 14.96
CA VAL A 7 26.31 -30.18 14.57
C VAL A 7 25.25 -30.58 13.54
N ALA A 8 25.69 -31.30 12.51
CA ALA A 8 24.84 -31.99 11.55
C ALA A 8 24.23 -33.27 12.15
N GLY A 9 22.92 -33.48 11.93
CA GLY A 9 22.30 -34.81 12.02
C GLY A 9 21.05 -34.91 12.92
N ALA A 10 19.87 -34.74 12.35
CA ALA A 10 18.63 -35.38 12.80
C ALA A 10 17.61 -35.46 11.64
N PRO A 11 16.85 -36.55 11.49
CA PRO A 11 16.17 -36.90 10.23
C PRO A 11 14.89 -36.10 9.98
N LEU A 12 14.61 -35.88 8.69
CA LEU A 12 13.36 -35.37 8.15
C LEU A 12 12.21 -36.37 8.41
N ARG A 13 11.24 -36.01 9.28
CA ARG A 13 9.81 -36.38 9.13
C ARG A 13 8.89 -35.69 10.14
N SER A 14 7.69 -35.39 9.65
CA SER A 14 6.42 -34.93 10.27
C SER A 14 6.36 -33.47 10.74
N GLU A 15 5.35 -32.64 10.47
CA GLU A 15 4.12 -32.67 9.68
C GLU A 15 3.53 -31.24 9.84
N LEU A 16 2.96 -30.64 8.78
CA LEU A 16 1.91 -29.60 8.84
C LEU A 16 2.07 -28.41 9.81
N ARG A 17 3.28 -27.84 9.93
CA ARG A 17 3.46 -26.43 10.33
C ARG A 17 4.38 -25.78 9.32
N GLY A 18 3.89 -24.78 8.59
CA GLY A 18 4.77 -23.87 7.87
C GLY A 18 5.80 -23.36 8.86
N ARG A 19 7.08 -23.67 8.64
CA ARG A 19 8.17 -23.11 9.45
C ARG A 19 8.05 -21.59 9.34
N ARG A 20 7.66 -20.93 10.42
CA ARG A 20 7.88 -19.49 10.59
C ARG A 20 9.39 -19.29 10.45
N LEU A 21 9.83 -18.70 9.33
CA LEU A 21 11.21 -18.28 9.17
C LEU A 21 11.46 -17.23 10.26
N GLY A 22 12.14 -17.62 11.34
CA GLY A 22 12.37 -16.71 12.46
C GLY A 22 13.08 -15.43 12.01
N ASN A 23 12.88 -14.34 12.77
CA ASN A 23 13.42 -12.97 12.60
C ASN A 23 14.96 -12.91 12.55
N LYS A 24 15.58 -13.61 11.59
CA LYS A 24 17.04 -13.67 11.44
C LYS A 24 17.52 -12.35 10.87
N ARG A 25 18.20 -11.54 11.68
CA ARG A 25 18.77 -10.27 11.20
C ARG A 25 20.08 -10.54 10.46
N VAL A 26 20.32 -9.82 9.36
CA VAL A 26 21.61 -9.87 8.65
C VAL A 26 22.48 -8.74 9.20
N HIS A 27 23.64 -9.12 9.72
CA HIS A 27 24.63 -8.20 10.26
C HIS A 27 25.81 -8.15 9.29
N THR A 28 26.01 -7.00 8.66
CA THR A 28 27.01 -6.80 7.64
C THR A 28 27.71 -5.46 7.88
N ASP A 29 29.04 -5.50 8.02
CA ASP A 29 29.90 -4.31 8.09
C ASP A 29 29.47 -3.27 9.16
N GLY A 30 28.99 -3.76 10.31
CA GLY A 30 28.55 -2.93 11.44
C GLY A 30 27.12 -2.38 11.31
N GLN A 31 26.42 -2.69 10.22
CA GLN A 31 25.01 -2.38 10.01
C GLN A 31 24.14 -3.63 10.17
N THR A 32 22.92 -3.43 10.67
CA THR A 32 21.94 -4.49 10.88
C THR A 32 20.74 -4.23 9.99
N PHE A 33 20.44 -5.18 9.10
CA PHE A 33 19.32 -5.09 8.15
C PHE A 33 18.21 -6.06 8.54
N ALA A 34 16.95 -5.64 8.33
CA ALA A 34 15.78 -6.49 8.41
C ALA A 34 15.59 -7.22 7.06
N PRO A 35 16.00 -8.49 6.91
CA PRO A 35 16.02 -9.17 5.62
C PRO A 35 14.72 -9.95 5.35
N PHE A 36 13.81 -10.03 6.30
CA PHE A 36 12.65 -10.93 6.31
C PHE A 36 11.34 -10.17 6.56
N GLY A 37 11.13 -9.06 5.86
CA GLY A 37 9.86 -8.33 5.94
C GLY A 37 8.77 -8.86 5.01
N MET A 38 9.16 -9.70 4.05
CA MET A 38 8.23 -10.24 3.07
C MET A 38 7.86 -11.68 3.36
N VAL A 39 6.56 -11.95 3.34
CA VAL A 39 5.99 -13.30 3.44
C VAL A 39 5.61 -13.77 2.03
N GLU A 40 5.88 -15.04 1.72
CA GLU A 40 5.47 -15.66 0.46
C GLU A 40 3.94 -15.84 0.43
N GLN A 41 3.32 -15.38 -0.66
CA GLN A 41 1.90 -15.52 -0.88
C GLN A 41 1.58 -16.95 -1.35
N LYS A 42 0.76 -17.69 -0.58
CA LYS A 42 0.42 -19.10 -0.88
C LYS A 42 -0.82 -19.25 -1.76
N THR A 43 -1.64 -18.21 -1.89
CA THR A 43 -2.94 -18.21 -2.57
C THR A 43 -3.10 -16.88 -3.32
N GLU A 44 -3.59 -16.93 -4.56
CA GLU A 44 -3.80 -15.72 -5.38
C GLU A 44 -4.82 -14.77 -4.73
N PRO A 45 -4.60 -13.44 -4.79
CA PRO A 45 -5.56 -12.47 -4.26
C PRO A 45 -6.86 -12.46 -5.09
N LEU A 46 -7.95 -12.00 -4.47
CA LEU A 46 -9.25 -11.85 -5.15
C LEU A 46 -9.13 -10.82 -6.28
N LYS A 47 -9.40 -11.25 -7.53
CA LYS A 47 -9.49 -10.45 -8.76
C LYS A 47 -8.42 -9.35 -8.93
N VAL A 48 -7.16 -9.74 -9.14
CA VAL A 48 -6.15 -8.80 -9.66
C VAL A 48 -6.13 -8.86 -11.18
N SER A 49 -6.31 -7.72 -11.84
CA SER A 49 -6.14 -7.64 -13.29
C SER A 49 -4.66 -7.80 -13.66
N GLU A 50 -4.36 -8.53 -14.74
CA GLU A 50 -2.98 -8.62 -15.23
C GLU A 50 -2.61 -7.37 -16.01
N PHE A 51 -1.41 -6.84 -15.76
CA PHE A 51 -0.87 -5.76 -16.57
C PHE A 51 -0.61 -6.28 -17.98
N LYS A 52 -1.23 -5.64 -18.97
CA LYS A 52 -1.01 -5.94 -20.39
C LYS A 52 -0.17 -4.84 -21.02
N PRO A 53 1.03 -5.15 -21.54
CA PRO A 53 1.85 -4.19 -22.26
C PRO A 53 1.05 -3.55 -23.41
N SER A 54 1.01 -2.22 -23.47
CA SER A 54 0.53 -1.53 -24.66
C SER A 54 1.61 -1.57 -25.74
N SER A 55 1.21 -1.61 -27.02
CA SER A 55 2.12 -1.72 -28.18
C SER A 55 2.90 -0.43 -28.49
N GLY A 56 3.27 0.35 -27.48
CA GLY A 56 4.10 1.55 -27.60
C GLY A 56 5.58 1.22 -27.74
N SER A 57 6.36 2.11 -28.36
CA SER A 57 7.81 1.91 -28.50
C SER A 57 8.49 1.91 -27.14
N SER A 58 9.21 0.83 -26.81
CA SER A 58 9.99 0.78 -25.57
C SER A 58 11.07 1.87 -25.60
N LYS A 59 11.13 2.67 -24.54
CA LYS A 59 12.22 3.66 -24.37
C LYS A 59 13.52 2.88 -24.09
N GLU A 60 14.68 3.40 -24.49
CA GLU A 60 15.97 2.77 -24.14
C GLU A 60 16.37 2.99 -22.66
N LYS A 61 15.74 3.99 -22.01
CA LYS A 61 15.95 4.35 -20.61
C LYS A 61 14.69 4.99 -20.04
N VAL A 62 14.37 4.65 -18.81
CA VAL A 62 13.32 5.29 -18.01
C VAL A 62 13.87 5.58 -16.61
N ASP A 63 13.54 6.75 -16.06
CA ASP A 63 13.91 7.15 -14.71
C ASP A 63 12.75 7.92 -14.08
N LEU A 64 12.05 7.29 -13.13
CA LEU A 64 10.86 7.82 -12.47
C LEU A 64 11.18 8.55 -11.16
N ARG A 65 12.48 8.73 -10.82
CA ARG A 65 12.91 9.31 -9.54
C ARG A 65 12.48 10.77 -9.34
N GLU A 66 12.16 11.49 -10.41
CA GLU A 66 11.66 12.87 -10.36
C GLU A 66 10.46 13.04 -9.40
N TYR A 67 9.53 12.08 -9.42
CA TYR A 67 8.31 12.12 -8.61
C TYR A 67 8.40 11.26 -7.35
N MET A 68 9.57 10.68 -7.05
CA MET A 68 9.74 9.90 -5.83
C MET A 68 9.86 10.84 -4.61
N THR A 69 9.26 10.43 -3.50
CA THR A 69 9.50 10.99 -2.16
C THR A 69 10.90 10.63 -1.64
N ALA A 70 11.25 11.16 -0.46
CA ALA A 70 12.53 10.85 0.18
C ALA A 70 12.66 9.35 0.48
N VAL A 71 13.87 8.78 0.40
CA VAL A 71 14.04 7.35 0.70
C VAL A 71 13.77 7.07 2.17
N GLU A 72 12.83 6.16 2.41
CA GLU A 72 12.43 5.71 3.73
C GLU A 72 13.50 4.86 4.42
N ASP A 73 13.43 4.81 5.74
CA ASP A 73 14.18 3.89 6.57
C ASP A 73 13.21 3.05 7.41
N GLN A 74 13.15 1.74 7.13
CA GLN A 74 12.35 0.79 7.89
C GLN A 74 12.99 0.39 9.23
N ALA A 75 14.24 0.81 9.46
CA ALA A 75 15.04 0.52 10.63
C ALA A 75 15.01 -0.98 11.00
N ALA A 76 14.52 -1.31 12.19
CA ALA A 76 14.53 -2.66 12.73
C ALA A 76 13.24 -3.46 12.48
N ALA A 77 12.22 -2.87 11.84
CA ALA A 77 10.94 -3.52 11.60
C ALA A 77 10.92 -4.32 10.30
N ASN A 78 10.14 -5.40 10.27
CA ASN A 78 9.95 -6.27 9.12
C ASN A 78 8.92 -5.70 8.11
N SER A 79 8.93 -4.38 7.89
CA SER A 79 7.87 -3.64 7.19
C SER A 79 8.18 -3.31 5.72
N CYS A 80 9.07 -4.06 5.06
CA CYS A 80 9.54 -3.72 3.70
C CYS A 80 8.40 -3.58 2.68
N CYS A 81 7.39 -4.45 2.73
CA CYS A 81 6.24 -4.40 1.85
C CYS A 81 5.48 -3.08 2.01
N ALA A 82 5.24 -2.65 3.26
CA ALA A 82 4.57 -1.38 3.54
C ALA A 82 5.37 -0.17 3.05
N ASN A 83 6.70 -0.18 3.19
CA ASN A 83 7.56 0.90 2.69
C ASN A 83 7.56 0.96 1.15
N ALA A 84 7.63 -0.19 0.48
CA ALA A 84 7.63 -0.27 -0.97
C ALA A 84 6.30 0.21 -1.58
N VAL A 85 5.18 -0.21 -0.97
CA VAL A 85 3.84 0.22 -1.37
C VAL A 85 3.60 1.70 -1.06
N ALA A 86 4.07 2.20 0.09
CA ALA A 86 4.01 3.64 0.41
C ALA A 86 4.74 4.48 -0.64
N GLY A 87 5.96 4.10 -1.01
CA GLY A 87 6.72 4.81 -2.04
C GLY A 87 6.04 4.79 -3.41
N ALA A 88 5.32 3.72 -3.76
CA ALA A 88 4.53 3.66 -5.00
C ALA A 88 3.29 4.55 -4.94
N TYR A 89 2.55 4.54 -3.82
CA TYR A 89 1.40 5.38 -3.59
C TYR A 89 1.77 6.87 -3.65
N GLU A 90 2.79 7.27 -2.90
CA GLU A 90 3.25 8.65 -2.81
C GLU A 90 3.80 9.16 -4.15
N TYR A 91 4.44 8.28 -4.94
CA TYR A 91 4.85 8.63 -6.30
C TYR A 91 3.65 9.05 -7.16
N ILE A 92 2.55 8.31 -7.11
CA ILE A 92 1.35 8.63 -7.88
C ILE A 92 0.78 9.96 -7.40
N ASN A 93 0.65 10.12 -6.08
CA ASN A 93 0.10 11.34 -5.50
C ASN A 93 0.95 12.57 -5.85
N LYS A 94 2.27 12.49 -5.70
CA LYS A 94 3.20 13.58 -6.04
C LYS A 94 3.20 13.90 -7.53
N ARG A 95 3.12 12.88 -8.39
CA ARG A 95 3.02 13.06 -9.84
C ARG A 95 1.74 13.80 -10.24
N GLU A 96 0.61 13.52 -9.60
CA GLU A 96 -0.64 14.22 -9.88
C GLU A 96 -0.70 15.62 -9.24
N ALA A 97 -0.25 15.76 -7.99
CA ALA A 97 -0.20 17.04 -7.29
C ALA A 97 0.65 18.07 -8.05
N LEU A 98 1.79 17.66 -8.61
CA LEU A 98 2.64 18.53 -9.44
C LEU A 98 1.94 19.04 -10.71
N LYS A 99 0.94 18.33 -11.25
CA LYS A 99 0.14 18.84 -12.39
C LYS A 99 -0.84 19.92 -11.97
N ARG A 100 -1.35 19.85 -10.73
CA ARG A 100 -2.34 20.77 -10.16
C ARG A 100 -1.70 21.96 -9.42
N GLY A 101 -0.43 21.86 -9.06
CA GLY A 101 0.25 22.83 -8.19
C GLY A 101 0.00 22.61 -6.70
N ASP A 102 -0.46 21.41 -6.33
CA ASP A 102 -0.80 21.05 -4.95
C ASP A 102 0.40 20.50 -4.17
N SER A 103 0.29 20.49 -2.84
CA SER A 103 1.22 19.81 -1.94
C SER A 103 0.78 18.38 -1.65
N THR A 104 1.74 17.50 -1.36
CA THR A 104 1.49 16.12 -0.90
C THR A 104 2.01 15.91 0.52
N ASP A 105 1.36 15.01 1.25
CA ASP A 105 1.82 14.47 2.53
C ASP A 105 2.15 12.96 2.37
N ASP A 106 3.02 12.46 3.25
CA ASP A 106 3.42 11.06 3.31
C ASP A 106 2.34 10.19 3.97
N ILE A 107 2.23 8.93 3.54
CA ILE A 107 1.25 7.98 4.11
C ILE A 107 1.88 7.08 5.17
N SER A 108 1.10 6.71 6.19
CA SER A 108 1.62 5.97 7.34
C SER A 108 2.03 4.56 6.98
N ARG A 109 3.33 4.28 7.01
CA ARG A 109 3.88 2.95 6.75
C ARG A 109 3.47 1.94 7.82
N LEU A 110 3.33 2.36 9.08
CA LEU A 110 2.87 1.47 10.15
C LEU A 110 1.38 1.15 10.05
N PHE A 111 0.57 2.09 9.54
CA PHE A 111 -0.84 1.80 9.25
C PHE A 111 -0.94 0.73 8.18
N ILE A 112 -0.27 0.93 7.03
CA ILE A 112 -0.21 -0.03 5.92
C ILE A 112 0.26 -1.41 6.43
N TYR A 113 1.31 -1.43 7.26
CA TYR A 113 1.87 -2.67 7.81
C TYR A 113 0.91 -3.38 8.78
N TYR A 114 0.14 -2.64 9.58
CA TYR A 114 -0.89 -3.22 10.45
C TYR A 114 -2.03 -3.82 9.63
N VAL A 115 -2.69 -3.02 8.77
CA VAL A 115 -3.86 -3.49 8.01
C VAL A 115 -3.51 -4.61 7.04
N GLY A 116 -2.29 -4.57 6.49
CA GLY A 116 -1.78 -5.61 5.61
C GLY A 116 -1.54 -6.95 6.30
N ARG A 117 -0.98 -6.96 7.51
CA ARG A 117 -0.84 -8.19 8.31
C ARG A 117 -2.20 -8.74 8.77
N LYS A 118 -3.13 -7.86 9.12
CA LYS A 118 -4.51 -8.22 9.40
C LYS A 118 -5.17 -8.89 8.18
N ARG A 119 -4.91 -8.39 6.98
CA ARG A 119 -5.38 -8.99 5.73
C ARG A 119 -4.74 -10.35 5.46
N ASP A 120 -3.44 -10.49 5.71
CA ASP A 120 -2.75 -11.78 5.60
C ASP A 120 -3.32 -12.83 6.56
N GLN A 121 -3.57 -12.46 7.82
CA GLN A 121 -4.22 -13.36 8.79
C GLN A 121 -5.54 -13.90 8.25
N GLN A 122 -6.38 -13.04 7.67
CA GLN A 122 -7.64 -13.46 7.06
C GLN A 122 -7.42 -14.40 5.87
N ILE A 123 -6.48 -14.08 4.97
CA ILE A 123 -6.16 -14.90 3.79
C ILE A 123 -5.65 -16.29 4.21
N PHE A 124 -4.89 -16.37 5.30
CA PHE A 124 -4.33 -17.61 5.82
C PHE A 124 -5.26 -18.37 6.77
N GLY A 125 -6.46 -17.84 7.04
CA GLY A 125 -7.43 -18.46 7.95
C GLY A 125 -6.96 -18.48 9.41
N GLU A 126 -6.17 -17.49 9.81
CA GLU A 126 -5.75 -17.29 11.19
C GLU A 126 -6.88 -16.65 12.02
N ASP A 127 -6.81 -16.85 13.34
CA ASP A 127 -7.77 -16.24 14.27
C ASP A 127 -7.60 -14.71 14.26
N PRO A 128 -8.64 -13.95 13.87
CA PRO A 128 -8.57 -12.49 13.78
C PRO A 128 -8.40 -11.80 15.14
N LYS A 129 -8.60 -12.49 16.27
CA LYS A 129 -8.32 -11.96 17.62
C LYS A 129 -6.83 -11.92 17.95
N ILE A 130 -5.99 -12.59 17.16
CA ILE A 130 -4.56 -12.57 17.36
C ILE A 130 -3.98 -11.23 16.90
N VAL A 131 -3.35 -10.51 17.84
CA VAL A 131 -2.60 -9.29 17.53
C VAL A 131 -1.45 -9.63 16.58
N PRO A 132 -1.37 -8.99 15.40
CA PRO A 132 -0.30 -9.25 14.44
C PRO A 132 1.07 -8.93 15.05
N GLN A 133 2.04 -9.80 14.82
CA GLN A 133 3.42 -9.63 15.30
C GLN A 133 4.31 -9.09 14.18
N ASP A 134 5.51 -8.61 14.53
CA ASP A 134 6.47 -8.09 13.55
C ASP A 134 7.15 -9.25 12.79
N GLU A 135 6.38 -9.91 11.93
CA GLU A 135 6.76 -11.12 11.18
C GLU A 135 6.71 -10.94 9.66
N GLY A 136 6.57 -9.70 9.20
CA GLY A 136 6.43 -9.36 7.79
C GLY A 136 5.00 -9.45 7.30
N MET A 137 4.83 -9.20 6.00
CA MET A 137 3.55 -9.31 5.30
C MET A 137 3.76 -9.67 3.83
N THR A 138 2.71 -10.13 3.15
CA THR A 138 2.72 -10.37 1.70
C THR A 138 2.46 -9.07 0.93
N LEU A 139 2.91 -9.00 -0.34
CA LEU A 139 2.56 -7.87 -1.21
C LEU A 139 1.07 -7.86 -1.56
N GLY A 140 0.45 -9.02 -1.79
CA GLY A 140 -0.99 -9.11 -2.01
C GLY A 140 -1.79 -8.60 -0.80
N GLY A 141 -1.37 -8.95 0.42
CA GLY A 141 -1.94 -8.43 1.66
C GLY A 141 -1.84 -6.91 1.76
N ALA A 142 -0.71 -6.32 1.37
CA ALA A 142 -0.54 -4.87 1.31
C ALA A 142 -1.52 -4.20 0.34
N ILE A 143 -1.49 -4.65 -0.92
CA ILE A 143 -2.28 -4.05 -1.98
C ILE A 143 -3.77 -4.18 -1.67
N THR A 144 -4.24 -5.38 -1.32
CA THR A 144 -5.66 -5.58 -0.99
C THR A 144 -6.08 -4.83 0.26
N ALA A 145 -5.22 -4.69 1.28
CA ALA A 145 -5.57 -3.89 2.44
C ALA A 145 -5.74 -2.40 2.09
N LEU A 146 -4.93 -1.86 1.18
CA LEU A 146 -5.08 -0.47 0.72
C LEU A 146 -6.24 -0.26 -0.25
N GLU A 147 -6.62 -1.27 -1.01
CA GLU A 147 -7.87 -1.24 -1.80
C GLU A 147 -9.10 -1.20 -0.88
N MET A 148 -9.08 -1.95 0.22
CA MET A 148 -10.22 -2.04 1.14
C MET A 148 -10.30 -0.87 2.13
N LYS A 149 -9.18 -0.55 2.78
CA LYS A 149 -9.10 0.35 3.93
C LYS A 149 -8.33 1.65 3.65
N GLY A 150 -7.53 1.70 2.58
CA GLY A 150 -6.65 2.83 2.26
C GLY A 150 -5.54 3.03 3.28
N ALA A 151 -4.98 4.24 3.37
CA ALA A 151 -3.92 4.57 4.33
C ALA A 151 -4.14 5.94 4.99
N CYS A 152 -3.90 6.06 6.30
CA CYS A 152 -3.86 7.37 6.94
C CYS A 152 -2.53 8.08 6.65
N LEU A 153 -2.44 9.37 6.99
CA LEU A 153 -1.19 10.13 6.85
C LEU A 153 -0.16 9.72 7.92
N GLU A 154 1.11 9.73 7.55
CA GLU A 154 2.24 9.38 8.44
C GLU A 154 2.26 10.27 9.70
N LYS A 155 1.84 11.54 9.58
CA LYS A 155 1.71 12.45 10.75
C LYS A 155 0.68 12.01 11.79
N ASN A 156 -0.35 11.26 11.37
CA ASN A 156 -1.41 10.79 12.26
C ASN A 156 -1.08 9.43 12.88
N TRP A 157 -0.32 8.59 12.17
CA TRP A 157 0.23 7.35 12.72
C TRP A 157 1.73 7.22 12.41
N PRO A 158 2.59 7.89 13.20
CA PRO A 158 4.02 8.01 12.88
C PRO A 158 4.79 6.70 12.98
N TYR A 159 5.86 6.60 12.20
CA TYR A 159 6.80 5.49 12.16
C TYR A 159 7.60 5.37 13.47
N ASN A 160 6.95 4.81 14.47
CA ASN A 160 7.49 4.55 15.79
C ASN A 160 7.57 3.04 16.01
N LEU A 161 8.79 2.53 16.21
CA LEU A 161 9.05 1.10 16.39
C LEU A 161 8.30 0.49 17.59
N ASP A 162 7.97 1.28 18.62
CA ASP A 162 7.20 0.84 19.77
C ASP A 162 5.71 0.58 19.43
N ARG A 163 5.23 1.11 18.30
CA ARG A 163 3.85 0.97 17.82
C ARG A 163 3.69 -0.07 16.72
N VAL A 164 4.76 -0.79 16.35
CA VAL A 164 4.76 -1.70 15.20
C VAL A 164 3.63 -2.73 15.26
N ASN A 165 3.29 -3.26 16.45
CA ASN A 165 2.23 -4.26 16.61
C ASN A 165 0.93 -3.67 17.17
N HIS A 166 0.87 -2.35 17.38
CA HIS A 166 -0.31 -1.71 17.96
C HIS A 166 -1.34 -1.44 16.86
N LYS A 167 -2.61 -1.61 17.21
CA LYS A 167 -3.72 -1.17 16.38
C LYS A 167 -3.69 0.36 16.26
N PRO A 168 -3.77 0.93 15.04
CA PRO A 168 -3.94 2.36 14.84
C PRO A 168 -5.18 2.91 15.55
N ASP A 169 -5.15 4.21 15.86
CA ASP A 169 -6.32 4.88 16.44
C ASP A 169 -7.51 4.86 15.46
N PRO A 170 -8.76 4.82 15.94
CA PRO A 170 -9.95 4.80 15.07
C PRO A 170 -9.97 5.93 14.03
N SER A 171 -9.50 7.13 14.39
CA SER A 171 -9.37 8.28 13.49
C SER A 171 -8.45 8.03 12.30
N CYS A 172 -7.45 7.14 12.44
CA CYS A 172 -6.60 6.73 11.33
C CYS A 172 -7.40 5.92 10.31
N PHE A 173 -8.26 5.01 10.75
CA PHE A 173 -9.12 4.23 9.86
C PHE A 173 -10.12 5.13 9.15
N ASP A 174 -10.71 6.11 9.84
CA ASP A 174 -11.64 7.06 9.22
C ASP A 174 -10.97 7.93 8.15
N GLN A 175 -9.74 8.39 8.41
CA GLN A 175 -8.97 9.14 7.41
C GLN A 175 -8.55 8.24 6.24
N ALA A 176 -8.17 6.99 6.51
CA ALA A 176 -7.64 6.07 5.50
C ALA A 176 -8.63 5.80 4.36
N LEU A 177 -9.94 5.88 4.63
CA LEU A 177 -10.99 5.74 3.62
C LEU A 177 -10.87 6.75 2.46
N ARG A 178 -10.25 7.91 2.69
CA ARG A 178 -10.00 8.95 1.66
C ARG A 178 -8.83 8.59 0.74
N TYR A 179 -7.99 7.64 1.14
CA TYR A 179 -6.69 7.39 0.51
C TYR A 179 -6.56 5.92 0.08
N LYS A 180 -7.59 5.37 -0.59
CA LYS A 180 -7.56 3.99 -1.08
C LYS A 180 -6.83 3.87 -2.42
N ILE A 181 -6.38 2.66 -2.70
CA ILE A 181 -6.00 2.26 -4.05
C ILE A 181 -7.28 1.96 -4.83
N ALA A 182 -7.51 2.67 -5.92
CA ALA A 182 -8.65 2.44 -6.81
C ALA A 182 -8.36 1.31 -7.82
N SER A 183 -7.09 1.12 -8.19
CA SER A 183 -6.71 0.12 -9.18
C SER A 183 -5.26 -0.33 -9.00
N SER A 184 -5.07 -1.65 -9.04
CA SER A 184 -3.77 -2.30 -9.10
C SER A 184 -3.76 -3.41 -10.14
N GLN A 185 -2.57 -3.73 -10.66
CA GLN A 185 -2.38 -4.81 -11.62
C GLN A 185 -1.14 -5.65 -11.31
N LYS A 186 -1.25 -6.96 -11.46
CA LYS A 186 -0.13 -7.90 -11.30
C LYS A 186 0.74 -7.83 -12.56
N VAL A 187 2.06 -7.73 -12.40
CA VAL A 187 3.02 -7.70 -13.51
C VAL A 187 3.76 -9.02 -13.57
N ALA A 188 3.83 -9.64 -14.74
CA ALA A 188 4.62 -10.86 -14.93
C ALA A 188 6.11 -10.59 -14.68
N VAL A 189 6.82 -11.53 -14.05
CA VAL A 189 8.29 -11.51 -13.91
C VAL A 189 8.92 -11.82 -15.26
N ASP A 190 8.88 -10.82 -16.14
CA ASP A 190 9.32 -10.85 -17.51
C ASP A 190 9.90 -9.48 -17.87
N LEU A 191 11.07 -9.47 -18.51
CA LEU A 191 11.80 -8.24 -18.77
C LEU A 191 10.99 -7.24 -19.60
N ASP A 192 10.26 -7.71 -20.62
CA ASP A 192 9.50 -6.84 -21.50
C ASP A 192 8.23 -6.31 -20.82
N ALA A 193 7.54 -7.14 -20.03
CA ALA A 193 6.41 -6.69 -19.22
C ALA A 193 6.82 -5.61 -18.20
N MET A 194 7.95 -5.82 -17.52
CA MET A 194 8.47 -4.87 -16.53
C MET A 194 8.93 -3.56 -17.19
N ARG A 195 9.61 -3.63 -18.34
CA ARG A 195 9.99 -2.44 -19.12
C ARG A 195 8.78 -1.68 -19.64
N ALA A 196 7.73 -2.38 -20.06
CA ALA A 196 6.49 -1.78 -20.52
C ALA A 196 5.77 -1.02 -19.39
N ALA A 197 5.65 -1.62 -18.21
CA ALA A 197 5.07 -0.98 -17.03
C ALA A 197 5.84 0.30 -16.64
N LEU A 198 7.16 0.21 -16.56
CA LEU A 198 8.01 1.38 -16.26
C LEU A 198 7.91 2.45 -17.36
N SER A 199 7.87 2.05 -18.64
CA SER A 199 7.70 2.97 -19.78
C SER A 199 6.37 3.73 -19.77
N ALA A 200 5.32 3.10 -19.23
CA ALA A 200 4.02 3.72 -18.98
C ALA A 200 4.05 4.70 -17.79
N GLY A 201 5.17 4.77 -17.06
CA GLY A 201 5.34 5.62 -15.89
C GLY A 201 4.82 5.00 -14.61
N ASN A 202 4.69 3.67 -14.56
CA ASN A 202 4.20 2.92 -13.40
C ASN A 202 5.39 2.25 -12.69
N PRO A 203 5.76 2.70 -11.48
CA PRO A 203 6.69 1.97 -10.62
C PRO A 203 6.13 0.59 -10.26
N ILE A 204 7.01 -0.39 -10.10
CA ILE A 204 6.62 -1.77 -9.82
C ILE A 204 7.06 -2.11 -8.40
N VAL A 205 6.10 -2.36 -7.51
CA VAL A 205 6.36 -2.94 -6.20
C VAL A 205 6.67 -4.42 -6.43
N PHE A 206 7.80 -4.92 -5.94
CA PHE A 206 8.23 -6.30 -6.21
C PHE A 206 8.93 -6.91 -5.01
N GLY A 207 8.84 -8.24 -4.91
CA GLY A 207 9.63 -9.03 -3.97
C GLY A 207 10.87 -9.64 -4.63
N LEU A 208 11.98 -9.70 -3.89
CA LEU A 208 13.22 -10.32 -4.34
C LEU A 208 13.83 -11.17 -3.24
N LYS A 209 14.29 -12.37 -3.58
CA LYS A 209 15.20 -13.15 -2.76
C LYS A 209 16.58 -12.51 -2.77
N LEU A 210 16.99 -11.95 -1.64
CA LEU A 210 18.26 -11.27 -1.52
C LEU A 210 19.43 -12.27 -1.46
N THR A 211 20.59 -11.80 -1.88
CA THR A 211 21.87 -12.53 -1.76
C THR A 211 22.88 -11.68 -1.01
N SER A 212 24.02 -12.28 -0.65
CA SER A 212 25.09 -11.61 0.12
C SER A 212 25.56 -10.31 -0.54
N HIS A 213 25.63 -10.28 -1.88
CA HIS A 213 25.98 -9.09 -2.66
C HIS A 213 24.99 -7.93 -2.51
N PHE A 214 23.73 -8.22 -2.20
CA PHE A 214 22.72 -7.18 -2.02
C PHE A 214 23.01 -6.30 -0.79
N PHE A 215 23.60 -6.86 0.26
CA PHE A 215 23.94 -6.13 1.48
C PHE A 215 25.22 -5.31 1.35
N ARG A 216 25.98 -5.51 0.26
CA ARG A 216 27.28 -4.86 0.00
C ARG A 216 27.33 -4.29 -1.42
N PRO A 217 26.55 -3.23 -1.72
CA PRO A 217 26.60 -2.57 -3.00
C PRO A 217 28.02 -2.11 -3.34
N LEU A 218 28.42 -2.24 -4.60
CA LEU A 218 29.66 -1.65 -5.09
C LEU A 218 29.56 -0.11 -5.07
N PRO A 219 30.70 0.62 -5.09
CA PRO A 219 30.70 2.06 -5.24
C PRO A 219 29.82 2.51 -6.42
N GLY A 220 28.91 3.44 -6.17
CA GLY A 220 27.90 3.86 -7.15
C GLY A 220 26.59 3.07 -7.12
N GLY A 221 26.40 2.17 -6.14
CA GLY A 221 25.11 1.52 -5.88
C GLY A 221 24.82 0.29 -6.75
N PHE A 222 25.81 -0.22 -7.49
CA PHE A 222 25.62 -1.40 -8.33
C PHE A 222 25.60 -2.70 -7.50
N ILE A 223 24.62 -3.57 -7.77
CA ILE A 223 24.51 -4.90 -7.18
C ILE A 223 24.89 -5.94 -8.24
N PRO A 224 25.96 -6.72 -8.05
CA PRO A 224 26.30 -7.80 -8.95
C PRO A 224 25.22 -8.89 -8.99
N THR A 225 25.00 -9.47 -10.17
CA THR A 225 24.17 -10.68 -10.32
C THR A 225 24.79 -11.80 -9.48
N PRO A 226 24.02 -12.44 -8.58
CA PRO A 226 24.53 -13.52 -7.76
C PRO A 226 24.71 -14.81 -8.57
N ASP A 227 25.61 -15.68 -8.12
CA ASP A 227 25.68 -17.05 -8.64
C ASP A 227 24.45 -17.84 -8.17
N PRO A 228 23.61 -18.39 -9.08
CA PRO A 228 22.45 -19.19 -8.71
C PRO A 228 22.79 -20.43 -7.86
N SER A 229 24.03 -20.90 -7.91
CA SER A 229 24.54 -22.02 -7.13
C SER A 229 25.14 -21.62 -5.78
N ASP A 230 25.14 -20.32 -5.42
CA ASP A 230 25.68 -19.85 -4.14
C ASP A 230 24.83 -20.37 -2.95
N PRO A 231 25.38 -21.25 -2.10
CA PRO A 231 24.68 -21.82 -0.95
C PRO A 231 24.24 -20.76 0.08
N GLN A 232 24.87 -19.57 0.11
CA GLN A 232 24.48 -18.48 1.01
C GLN A 232 23.20 -17.74 0.59
N SER A 233 22.74 -17.89 -0.66
CA SER A 233 21.46 -17.28 -1.09
C SER A 233 20.26 -17.78 -0.26
N SER A 234 20.36 -18.95 0.35
CA SER A 234 19.30 -19.56 1.16
C SER A 234 19.20 -19.02 2.59
N GLU A 235 20.21 -18.27 3.07
CA GLU A 235 20.22 -17.68 4.42
C GLU A 235 19.80 -16.20 4.46
N HIS A 236 19.73 -15.54 3.30
CA HIS A 236 19.44 -14.12 3.17
C HIS A 236 18.02 -13.92 2.61
N GLY A 237 17.23 -13.14 3.32
CA GLY A 237 15.76 -13.22 3.27
C GLY A 237 15.06 -12.62 2.07
N LEU A 238 13.74 -12.72 2.14
CA LEU A 238 12.79 -12.17 1.17
C LEU A 238 12.54 -10.70 1.50
N HIS A 239 12.70 -9.82 0.52
CA HIS A 239 12.60 -8.38 0.71
C HIS A 239 11.78 -7.73 -0.40
N ALA A 240 10.95 -6.75 -0.03
CA ALA A 240 10.12 -5.99 -0.96
C ALA A 240 10.70 -4.60 -1.18
N MET A 241 10.71 -4.17 -2.44
CA MET A 241 11.29 -2.90 -2.89
C MET A 241 10.48 -2.33 -4.06
N LEU A 242 10.92 -1.19 -4.60
CA LEU A 242 10.25 -0.51 -5.71
C LEU A 242 11.17 -0.36 -6.92
N LEU A 243 10.74 -0.84 -8.10
CA LEU A 243 11.38 -0.52 -9.36
C LEU A 243 10.91 0.85 -9.85
N VAL A 244 11.86 1.73 -10.13
CA VAL A 244 11.61 3.13 -10.47
C VAL A 244 12.24 3.53 -11.81
N GLY A 245 12.73 2.58 -12.59
CA GLY A 245 13.32 2.85 -13.89
C GLY A 245 14.20 1.72 -14.39
N TYR A 246 14.77 1.91 -15.57
CA TYR A 246 15.68 0.98 -16.21
C TYR A 246 16.61 1.67 -17.20
N ASN A 247 17.71 1.00 -17.56
CA ASN A 247 18.66 1.47 -18.56
C ASN A 247 19.16 0.29 -19.42
N ASP A 248 18.76 0.26 -20.69
CA ASP A 248 19.10 -0.84 -21.60
C ASP A 248 20.59 -0.85 -21.99
N ARG A 249 21.28 0.29 -21.99
CA ARG A 249 22.72 0.30 -22.27
C ARG A 249 23.50 -0.42 -21.17
N GLN A 250 23.05 -0.29 -19.93
CA GLN A 250 23.68 -0.89 -18.76
C GLN A 250 23.04 -2.23 -18.37
N GLN A 251 21.89 -2.57 -18.95
CA GLN A 251 21.09 -3.75 -18.62
C GLN A 251 20.75 -3.85 -17.13
N VAL A 252 20.33 -2.71 -16.54
CA VAL A 252 19.98 -2.61 -15.11
C VAL A 252 18.63 -1.97 -14.89
N PHE A 253 17.92 -2.41 -13.86
CA PHE A 253 16.83 -1.68 -13.23
C PHE A 253 17.36 -0.70 -12.18
N ILE A 254 16.61 0.38 -11.95
CA ILE A 254 16.80 1.30 -10.84
C ILE A 254 15.85 0.87 -9.71
N VAL A 255 16.40 0.51 -8.56
CA VAL A 255 15.67 0.02 -7.40
C VAL A 255 15.71 1.07 -6.30
N ARG A 256 14.55 1.47 -5.77
CA ARG A 256 14.41 2.23 -4.53
C ARG A 256 14.26 1.25 -3.37
N ASN A 257 15.17 1.34 -2.40
CA ASN A 257 15.13 0.55 -1.18
C ASN A 257 14.51 1.36 -0.02
N SER A 258 14.40 0.75 1.16
CA SER A 258 13.85 1.33 2.39
C SER A 258 14.81 1.21 3.58
N TRP A 259 16.12 1.32 3.33
CA TRP A 259 17.19 1.24 4.34
C TRP A 259 17.91 2.58 4.53
N GLY A 260 17.19 3.69 4.30
CA GLY A 260 17.71 5.04 4.43
C GLY A 260 18.66 5.46 3.32
N THR A 261 18.98 6.74 3.30
CA THR A 261 19.79 7.38 2.24
C THR A 261 21.28 7.06 2.34
N SER A 262 21.76 6.55 3.48
CA SER A 262 23.17 6.15 3.64
C SER A 262 23.51 4.84 2.93
N TRP A 263 22.51 4.05 2.56
CA TRP A 263 22.71 2.78 1.86
C TRP A 263 22.84 3.00 0.35
N ALA A 264 23.80 2.31 -0.29
CA ALA A 264 24.04 2.35 -1.73
C ALA A 264 24.17 3.78 -2.32
N ASP A 265 23.50 4.08 -3.44
CA ASP A 265 23.46 5.43 -4.04
C ASP A 265 22.25 6.21 -3.52
N ARG A 266 22.42 6.88 -2.37
CA ARG A 266 21.35 7.69 -1.73
C ARG A 266 20.05 6.90 -1.49
N GLY A 267 20.17 5.62 -1.12
CA GLY A 267 19.04 4.71 -0.92
C GLY A 267 18.56 3.98 -2.18
N TYR A 268 19.20 4.22 -3.33
CA TYR A 268 18.92 3.55 -4.59
C TYR A 268 20.04 2.57 -4.98
N ALA A 269 19.66 1.53 -5.71
CA ALA A 269 20.58 0.56 -6.27
C ALA A 269 20.34 0.34 -7.77
N TYR A 270 21.38 -0.13 -8.46
CA TYR A 270 21.35 -0.49 -9.87
C TYR A 270 21.55 -1.99 -9.98
N VAL A 271 20.50 -2.70 -10.39
CA VAL A 271 20.45 -4.15 -10.29
C VAL A 271 20.24 -4.76 -11.69
N PRO A 272 21.08 -5.71 -12.13
CA PRO A 272 20.99 -6.35 -13.43
C PRO A 272 19.63 -6.98 -13.76
N TYR A 273 19.26 -6.94 -15.04
CA TYR A 273 18.05 -7.56 -15.57
C TYR A 273 17.99 -9.06 -15.28
N ASP A 274 19.11 -9.77 -15.43
CA ASP A 274 19.22 -11.21 -15.23
C ASP A 274 19.07 -11.65 -13.77
N TYR A 275 19.10 -10.71 -12.82
CA TYR A 275 18.77 -10.97 -11.42
C TYR A 275 17.28 -10.75 -11.16
N ILE A 276 16.75 -9.56 -11.50
CA ILE A 276 15.38 -9.17 -11.15
C ILE A 276 14.32 -9.84 -12.02
N ALA A 277 14.58 -10.03 -13.32
CA ALA A 277 13.66 -10.69 -14.24
C ALA A 277 13.83 -12.22 -14.26
N ASN A 278 14.56 -12.77 -13.28
CA ASN A 278 14.78 -14.20 -13.15
C ASN A 278 13.89 -14.78 -12.05
N SER A 279 12.99 -15.68 -12.44
CA SER A 279 12.01 -16.30 -11.55
C SER A 279 12.63 -17.17 -10.44
N ALA A 280 13.90 -17.56 -10.54
CA ALA A 280 14.61 -18.21 -9.43
C ALA A 280 14.85 -17.28 -8.23
N PHE A 281 14.80 -15.96 -8.45
CA PHE A 281 15.04 -14.94 -7.43
C PHE A 281 13.83 -14.04 -7.19
N ASN A 282 13.06 -13.72 -8.22
CA ASN A 282 11.82 -12.94 -8.14
C ASN A 282 10.62 -13.87 -8.36
N PHE A 283 10.09 -14.40 -7.26
CA PHE A 283 8.95 -15.33 -7.25
C PHE A 283 7.85 -14.88 -6.29
N LEU A 284 7.91 -13.64 -5.83
CA LEU A 284 7.18 -13.13 -4.68
C LEU A 284 6.04 -12.17 -5.06
N ASP A 285 5.51 -12.34 -6.27
CA ASP A 285 4.62 -11.40 -6.95
C ASP A 285 5.22 -10.00 -7.14
N GLN A 286 4.62 -9.25 -8.05
CA GLN A 286 4.93 -7.84 -8.26
C GLN A 286 3.72 -7.12 -8.85
N TYR A 287 3.51 -5.89 -8.43
CA TYR A 287 2.30 -5.12 -8.69
C TYR A 287 2.64 -3.71 -9.14
N VAL A 288 1.80 -3.17 -10.02
CA VAL A 288 1.71 -1.73 -10.27
C VAL A 288 0.44 -1.19 -9.63
N ILE A 289 0.53 -0.02 -9.05
CA ILE A 289 -0.64 0.76 -8.62
C ILE A 289 -0.93 1.75 -9.75
N THR A 290 -2.15 1.74 -10.27
CA THR A 290 -2.54 2.50 -11.46
C THR A 290 -3.59 3.57 -11.19
N GLY A 291 -4.17 3.60 -9.98
CA GLY A 291 -5.08 4.67 -9.57
C GLY A 291 -5.34 4.69 -8.07
N LEU A 292 -5.67 5.87 -7.55
CA LEU A 292 -6.03 6.14 -6.15
C LEU A 292 -7.46 6.72 -6.09
N THR A 293 -8.21 6.47 -5.02
CA THR A 293 -9.49 7.17 -4.74
C THR A 293 -9.20 8.57 -4.19
N ASP A 294 -10.09 9.55 -4.41
CA ASP A 294 -9.93 10.99 -4.07
C ASP A 294 -8.89 11.78 -4.87
N THR A 295 -8.95 11.64 -6.20
CA THR A 295 -8.55 12.75 -7.08
C THR A 295 -9.72 13.07 -7.99
N ASP A 296 -10.40 14.19 -7.73
CA ASP A 296 -11.39 14.77 -8.63
C ASP A 296 -10.66 15.25 -9.90
N PHE A 297 -10.99 14.65 -11.04
CA PHE A 297 -10.40 14.95 -12.36
C PHE A 297 -11.38 15.71 -13.27
N THR A 298 -12.47 16.24 -12.71
CA THR A 298 -13.37 17.09 -13.48
C THR A 298 -12.68 18.45 -13.70
N PRO A 299 -12.38 18.87 -14.94
CA PRO A 299 -11.93 20.23 -15.19
C PRO A 299 -13.00 21.20 -14.71
N ALA A 300 -12.63 22.26 -14.00
CA ALA A 300 -13.56 23.35 -13.74
C ALA A 300 -14.00 23.94 -15.09
N ASP A 301 -15.28 24.29 -15.21
CA ASP A 301 -15.77 25.05 -16.35
C ASP A 301 -14.98 26.36 -16.46
N ASP A 302 -14.57 26.68 -17.68
CA ASP A 302 -13.91 27.94 -18.05
C ASP A 302 -14.79 29.11 -17.63
N ASP A 303 -14.39 29.82 -16.57
CA ASP A 303 -15.14 30.97 -16.04
C ASP A 303 -14.94 32.23 -16.89
N GLY A 304 -14.17 32.13 -17.99
CA GLY A 304 -14.02 33.16 -19.01
C GLY A 304 -13.35 34.44 -18.52
N ASN A 305 -12.65 34.41 -17.38
CA ASN A 305 -11.97 35.57 -16.83
C ASN A 305 -10.47 35.57 -17.16
N ASP A 306 -9.99 36.67 -17.77
CA ASP A 306 -8.56 36.93 -17.95
C ASP A 306 -7.90 37.45 -16.66
N PHE A 307 -6.69 36.98 -16.36
CA PHE A 307 -5.93 37.35 -15.17
C PHE A 307 -5.57 38.84 -15.12
N SER A 308 -6.09 39.57 -14.13
CA SER A 308 -5.51 40.84 -13.69
C SER A 308 -4.68 40.65 -12.42
N TYR A 309 -3.39 41.00 -12.50
CA TYR A 309 -2.54 41.23 -11.33
C TYR A 309 -2.69 42.70 -10.92
N ASP A 310 -3.13 42.96 -9.69
CA ASP A 310 -2.56 44.07 -8.93
C ASP A 310 -2.67 43.92 -7.41
N THR A 311 -1.70 44.55 -6.75
CA THR A 311 -1.29 44.40 -5.35
C THR A 311 -2.09 45.23 -4.35
N VAL A 312 -2.50 44.63 -3.23
CA VAL A 312 -2.47 45.30 -1.92
C VAL A 312 -2.35 44.28 -0.79
N ALA A 313 -1.44 44.58 0.14
CA ALA A 313 -1.38 43.97 1.46
C ALA A 313 -2.52 44.53 2.32
N ASP A 314 -3.24 43.67 3.05
CA ASP A 314 -3.73 44.07 4.36
C ASP A 314 -3.80 42.88 5.31
N SER A 315 -3.36 43.18 6.52
CA SER A 315 -3.38 42.37 7.71
C SER A 315 -4.80 42.04 8.16
N ALA A 316 -5.11 40.75 8.28
CA ALA A 316 -6.14 40.27 9.18
C ALA A 316 -5.75 38.88 9.68
N GLN A 317 -5.57 38.75 11.00
CA GLN A 317 -5.48 37.46 11.66
C GLN A 317 -6.82 36.72 11.49
N PRO A 318 -6.85 35.39 11.27
CA PRO A 318 -8.11 34.68 11.34
C PRO A 318 -8.57 34.61 12.81
N GLU A 319 -9.77 35.10 13.06
CA GLU A 319 -10.52 34.78 14.28
C GLU A 319 -10.75 33.26 14.32
N LEU A 320 -10.39 32.67 15.46
CA LEU A 320 -10.75 31.29 15.81
C LEU A 320 -12.26 31.25 16.03
N VAL A 321 -12.97 30.56 15.12
CA VAL A 321 -14.36 30.15 15.38
C VAL A 321 -14.28 28.83 16.12
N ASP A 322 -14.59 28.88 17.41
CA ASP A 322 -14.68 27.72 18.29
C ASP A 322 -15.96 26.95 17.92
N TYR A 323 -15.80 25.76 17.34
CA TYR A 323 -16.88 24.81 17.17
C TYR A 323 -16.72 23.77 18.28
N GLU A 324 -17.14 24.13 19.50
CA GLU A 324 -17.55 23.13 20.49
C GLU A 324 -18.93 22.60 20.06
N GLU A 325 -18.94 21.60 19.18
CA GLU A 325 -20.03 20.62 19.19
C GLU A 325 -19.58 19.47 20.09
N GLU A 326 -20.25 19.34 21.23
CA GLU A 326 -20.19 18.15 22.07
C GLU A 326 -20.56 16.95 21.20
N ALA A 327 -19.56 16.12 20.88
CA ALA A 327 -19.80 14.80 20.34
C ALA A 327 -20.74 14.07 21.31
N PRO A 328 -21.86 13.47 20.83
CA PRO A 328 -22.68 12.65 21.71
C PRO A 328 -21.78 11.55 22.28
N ASP A 329 -21.88 11.33 23.60
CA ASP A 329 -21.11 10.32 24.33
C ASP A 329 -21.16 8.99 23.57
N ALA A 330 -20.06 8.68 22.86
CA ALA A 330 -19.91 7.40 22.21
C ALA A 330 -19.74 6.36 23.33
N GLU A 331 -20.77 5.54 23.52
CA GLU A 331 -20.68 4.31 24.29
C GLU A 331 -19.40 3.55 23.90
N PRO A 332 -18.69 2.93 24.86
CA PRO A 332 -17.41 2.28 24.60
C PRO A 332 -17.53 1.30 23.42
N ASP A 333 -16.67 1.51 22.42
CA ASP A 333 -16.56 0.74 21.18
C ASP A 333 -16.57 -0.77 21.50
N ASP A 334 -17.72 -1.42 21.28
CA ASP A 334 -17.97 -2.86 21.51
C ASP A 334 -17.33 -3.69 20.36
N PHE A 335 -16.11 -3.30 19.98
CA PHE A 335 -15.36 -3.81 18.83
C PHE A 335 -14.89 -5.25 19.10
N ASP A 336 -15.54 -6.22 18.46
CA ASP A 336 -15.02 -7.59 18.36
C ASP A 336 -13.98 -7.67 17.22
N PRO A 337 -12.72 -8.04 17.50
CA PRO A 337 -11.70 -8.23 16.46
C PRO A 337 -12.06 -9.26 15.37
N GLU A 338 -13.06 -10.12 15.59
CA GLU A 338 -13.63 -11.00 14.55
C GLU A 338 -14.26 -10.23 13.37
N ASP A 339 -14.59 -8.95 13.58
CA ASP A 339 -15.46 -8.19 12.68
C ASP A 339 -14.69 -7.30 11.70
N GLU A 340 -13.36 -7.25 11.84
CA GLU A 340 -12.47 -6.31 11.12
C GLU A 340 -12.50 -6.51 9.58
N PHE A 341 -12.98 -7.69 9.12
CA PHE A 341 -13.24 -8.00 7.70
C PHE A 341 -14.51 -8.82 7.46
N ASP A 342 -15.43 -8.88 8.42
CA ASP A 342 -16.76 -9.44 8.17
C ASP A 342 -17.54 -8.42 7.35
N TRP A 343 -17.86 -8.79 6.10
CA TRP A 343 -18.56 -7.91 5.17
C TRP A 343 -19.89 -7.40 5.75
N ASP A 344 -20.65 -8.24 6.44
CA ASP A 344 -21.96 -7.86 6.95
C ASP A 344 -21.85 -6.89 8.12
N LYS A 345 -20.86 -7.08 8.98
CA LYS A 345 -20.61 -6.21 10.12
C LYS A 345 -19.91 -4.91 9.75
N GLU A 346 -18.99 -4.94 8.79
CA GLU A 346 -18.41 -3.72 8.20
C GLU A 346 -19.49 -2.91 7.48
N THR A 347 -20.37 -3.57 6.71
CA THR A 347 -21.52 -2.91 6.06
C THR A 347 -22.46 -2.31 7.12
N LYS A 348 -22.66 -3.01 8.25
CA LYS A 348 -23.47 -2.49 9.37
C LYS A 348 -22.83 -1.30 10.06
N ARG A 349 -21.51 -1.34 10.31
CA ARG A 349 -20.75 -0.21 10.85
C ARG A 349 -20.80 1.01 9.92
N VAL A 350 -20.67 0.80 8.61
CA VAL A 350 -20.82 1.85 7.60
C VAL A 350 -22.24 2.41 7.64
N PHE A 351 -23.26 1.54 7.65
CA PHE A 351 -24.66 1.94 7.79
C PHE A 351 -24.89 2.79 9.04
N ASP A 352 -24.44 2.34 10.21
CA ASP A 352 -24.63 3.04 11.49
C ASP A 352 -23.86 4.37 11.55
N LYS A 353 -22.73 4.47 10.84
CA LYS A 353 -21.97 5.72 10.72
C LYS A 353 -22.67 6.76 9.85
N PHE A 354 -23.40 6.33 8.83
CA PHE A 354 -24.04 7.22 7.87
C PHE A 354 -25.53 7.47 8.16
N ASP A 355 -26.19 6.62 8.94
CA ASP A 355 -27.51 6.87 9.55
C ASP A 355 -27.37 7.84 10.72
N VAL A 356 -27.01 9.09 10.41
CA VAL A 356 -26.61 10.12 11.39
C VAL A 356 -27.78 10.49 12.29
N ASN A 357 -29.00 10.42 11.76
CA ASN A 357 -30.23 10.68 12.52
C ASN A 357 -30.76 9.43 13.26
N SER A 358 -30.09 8.27 13.16
CA SER A 358 -30.50 6.99 13.74
C SER A 358 -31.95 6.61 13.38
N SER A 359 -32.38 6.98 12.18
CA SER A 359 -33.71 6.68 11.66
C SER A 359 -33.89 5.20 11.33
N GLY A 360 -32.80 4.45 11.21
CA GLY A 360 -32.78 3.06 10.78
C GLY A 360 -32.90 2.90 9.26
N THR A 361 -32.80 3.99 8.50
CA THR A 361 -32.71 4.02 7.04
C THR A 361 -31.63 5.00 6.60
N ILE A 362 -31.04 4.79 5.42
CA ILE A 362 -30.09 5.73 4.82
C ILE A 362 -30.84 6.64 3.86
N GLU A 363 -30.88 7.94 4.17
CA GLU A 363 -31.48 8.97 3.34
C GLU A 363 -30.61 9.31 2.12
N LEU A 364 -31.16 10.05 1.15
CA LEU A 364 -30.46 10.38 -0.10
C LEU A 364 -29.13 11.12 0.15
N SER A 365 -29.12 12.08 1.07
CA SER A 365 -27.91 12.84 1.44
C SER A 365 -26.88 11.97 2.16
N GLU A 366 -27.34 11.01 2.95
CA GLU A 366 -26.48 10.06 3.68
C GLU A 366 -25.89 9.03 2.72
N LEU A 367 -26.68 8.54 1.77
CA LEU A 367 -26.21 7.67 0.68
C LEU A 367 -25.21 8.39 -0.20
N ALA A 368 -25.48 9.65 -0.57
CA ALA A 368 -24.55 10.47 -1.35
C ALA A 368 -23.22 10.68 -0.62
N THR A 369 -23.27 10.97 0.68
CA THR A 369 -22.08 11.10 1.52
C THR A 369 -21.34 9.77 1.63
N CYS A 370 -22.05 8.67 1.85
CA CYS A 370 -21.50 7.33 1.94
C CYS A 370 -20.80 6.90 0.65
N LEU A 371 -21.44 7.08 -0.51
CA LEU A 371 -20.90 6.76 -1.82
C LEU A 371 -19.68 7.63 -2.13
N SER A 372 -19.78 8.94 -1.87
CA SER A 372 -18.66 9.87 -2.01
C SER A 372 -17.46 9.47 -1.14
N MET A 373 -17.69 9.12 0.13
CA MET A 373 -16.62 8.67 1.05
C MET A 373 -16.07 7.28 0.72
N ASN A 374 -16.72 6.53 -0.17
CA ASN A 374 -16.23 5.26 -0.70
C ASN A 374 -15.72 5.38 -2.14
N GLY A 375 -15.53 6.60 -2.66
CA GLY A 375 -14.94 6.86 -3.97
C GLY A 375 -15.88 6.62 -5.16
N VAL A 376 -17.19 6.48 -4.92
CA VAL A 376 -18.21 6.32 -5.95
C VAL A 376 -18.88 7.67 -6.20
N PHE A 377 -18.49 8.33 -7.28
CA PHE A 377 -19.07 9.61 -7.69
C PHE A 377 -20.26 9.40 -8.61
N MET A 378 -21.43 9.83 -8.15
CA MET A 378 -22.68 9.77 -8.91
C MET A 378 -23.40 11.11 -8.82
N LEU A 379 -24.01 11.52 -9.92
CA LEU A 379 -24.86 12.70 -9.94
C LEU A 379 -26.11 12.46 -9.08
N PRO A 380 -26.70 13.51 -8.46
CA PRO A 380 -27.85 13.35 -7.57
C PRO A 380 -28.99 12.50 -8.16
N TRP A 381 -29.29 12.67 -9.46
CA TRP A 381 -30.31 11.88 -10.15
C TRP A 381 -29.98 10.39 -10.30
N GLN A 382 -28.69 10.03 -10.38
CA GLN A 382 -28.25 8.62 -10.41
C GLN A 382 -28.41 7.97 -9.03
N ILE A 383 -28.16 8.74 -7.97
CA ILE A 383 -28.38 8.30 -6.58
C ILE A 383 -29.87 8.14 -6.32
N GLU A 384 -30.71 9.05 -6.82
CA GLU A 384 -32.17 8.88 -6.80
C GLU A 384 -32.64 7.62 -7.53
N ASP A 385 -32.05 7.31 -8.68
CA ASP A 385 -32.40 6.10 -9.43
C ASP A 385 -31.99 4.82 -8.69
N ILE A 386 -30.85 4.83 -7.98
CA ILE A 386 -30.45 3.73 -7.09
C ILE A 386 -31.42 3.62 -5.91
N MET A 387 -31.76 4.73 -5.25
CA MET A 387 -32.75 4.74 -4.16
C MET A 387 -34.07 4.12 -4.64
N LYS A 388 -34.61 4.58 -5.78
CA LYS A 388 -35.85 4.03 -6.37
C LYS A 388 -35.75 2.56 -6.77
N GLN A 389 -34.56 2.10 -7.16
CA GLN A 389 -34.36 0.71 -7.58
C GLN A 389 -34.36 -0.26 -6.40
N TYR A 390 -33.84 0.18 -5.25
CA TYR A 390 -33.60 -0.70 -4.09
C TYR A 390 -34.56 -0.46 -2.93
N GLU A 391 -35.23 0.69 -2.85
CA GLU A 391 -36.30 0.98 -1.88
C GLU A 391 -37.57 0.19 -2.23
N SER A 392 -37.75 -0.93 -1.53
CA SER A 392 -38.74 -1.95 -1.81
C SER A 392 -39.69 -2.19 -0.64
N ASP A 393 -39.30 -1.81 0.57
CA ASP A 393 -40.08 -1.99 1.81
C ASP A 393 -41.12 -0.88 2.05
N GLY A 394 -41.11 0.17 1.21
CA GLY A 394 -42.06 1.28 1.25
C GLY A 394 -41.80 2.30 2.36
N LYS A 395 -40.65 2.24 3.03
CA LYS A 395 -40.19 3.29 3.95
C LYS A 395 -39.26 4.26 3.20
N PRO A 396 -39.32 5.56 3.54
CA PRO A 396 -38.39 6.52 2.96
C PRO A 396 -36.95 6.21 3.37
N GLY A 397 -36.07 6.07 2.38
CA GLY A 397 -34.65 5.73 2.56
C GLY A 397 -34.36 4.23 2.53
N LEU A 398 -33.09 3.86 2.41
CA LEU A 398 -32.69 2.46 2.30
C LEU A 398 -32.59 1.81 3.68
N SER A 399 -33.34 0.73 3.91
CA SER A 399 -33.11 -0.12 5.08
C SER A 399 -31.74 -0.81 5.03
N PHE A 400 -31.26 -1.34 6.15
CA PHE A 400 -29.95 -2.03 6.19
C PHE A 400 -29.82 -3.16 5.16
N GLU A 401 -30.87 -3.95 4.95
CA GLU A 401 -30.88 -5.04 3.97
C GLU A 401 -30.81 -4.51 2.52
N GLU A 402 -31.46 -3.39 2.24
CA GLU A 402 -31.44 -2.74 0.91
C GLU A 402 -30.11 -2.04 0.65
N PHE A 403 -29.57 -1.35 1.66
CA PHE A 403 -28.24 -0.75 1.61
C PHE A 403 -27.13 -1.79 1.38
N LYS A 404 -27.26 -2.97 2.01
CA LYS A 404 -26.37 -4.11 1.76
C LYS A 404 -26.41 -4.58 0.31
N LEU A 405 -27.59 -4.61 -0.31
CA LEU A 405 -27.73 -4.95 -1.74
C LEU A 405 -27.12 -3.90 -2.67
N VAL A 406 -27.15 -2.62 -2.28
CA VAL A 406 -26.45 -1.53 -2.99
C VAL A 406 -24.94 -1.74 -2.91
N CYS A 407 -24.42 -2.09 -1.73
CA CYS A 407 -22.97 -2.29 -1.52
C CYS A 407 -22.42 -3.57 -2.17
N GLN A 408 -23.26 -4.57 -2.48
CA GLN A 408 -22.83 -5.88 -3.00
C GLN A 408 -22.61 -5.93 -4.52
N LYS A 409 -22.94 -4.88 -5.28
CA LYS A 409 -22.96 -4.95 -6.75
C LYS A 409 -21.76 -4.26 -7.42
N GLU A 410 -20.89 -5.16 -7.91
CA GLU A 410 -19.74 -5.04 -8.84
C GLU A 410 -18.43 -4.42 -8.35
#